data_AF-M3GDX9-F1
#
_entry.id   AF-M3GDX9-F1
#
_cell.length_a   1.000
_cell.length_b   1.000
_cell.length_c   1.000
_cell.angle_alpha   90.00
_cell.angle_beta   90.00
_cell.angle_gamma   90.00
#
_symmetry.space_group_name_H-M   'P 1'
#
loop_
_entity.id
_entity.type
_entity.pdbx_description
1 polymer ?
#
loop_
_entity_poly.entity_id
_entity_poly.type
_entity_poly.pdbx_seq_one_letter_code
_entity_poly.pdbx_strand_id
1 'polypeptide(L)'
;MEIDCKIVAPGKIPRQSPDKIKTDKGDAIKLERLLRSGDLESIHVPAEEEEVVRDYLRSRAILRLDLGRNRQRSRAPRFMKNSK
;
A
#
# COMPACT_ATOMS: atom_id res chain seq x y z
N MET A 1 -16.34 -21.76 12.25
CA MET A 1 -15.85 -22.15 10.90
C MET A 1 -14.77 -21.16 10.55
N GLU A 2 -13.53 -21.62 10.51
CA GLU A 2 -12.39 -20.83 10.06
C GLU A 2 -12.30 -20.97 8.53
N ILE A 3 -12.20 -19.85 7.82
CA ILE A 3 -12.14 -19.81 6.36
C ILE A 3 -10.70 -19.55 5.96
N ASP A 4 -10.07 -20.47 5.24
CA ASP A 4 -8.72 -20.27 4.70
C ASP A 4 -8.73 -19.11 3.70
N CYS A 5 -8.02 -18.03 4.03
CA CYS A 5 -7.98 -16.80 3.24
C CYS A 5 -6.56 -16.55 2.75
N LYS A 6 -6.36 -16.66 1.43
CA LYS A 6 -5.08 -16.32 0.79
C LYS A 6 -5.13 -14.90 0.23
N ILE A 7 -4.17 -14.07 0.65
CA ILE A 7 -4.00 -12.71 0.14
C ILE A 7 -3.04 -12.74 -1.04
N VAL A 8 -3.48 -12.25 -2.20
CA VAL A 8 -2.72 -12.27 -3.45
C VAL A 8 -2.62 -10.87 -4.02
N ALA A 9 -1.42 -10.47 -4.45
CA ALA A 9 -1.22 -9.17 -5.08
C ALA A 9 -1.86 -9.14 -6.49
N PRO A 10 -2.57 -8.06 -6.87
CA PRO A 10 -3.17 -7.94 -8.20
C PRO A 10 -2.19 -8.05 -9.37
N GLY A 11 -0.91 -7.76 -9.16
CA GLY A 11 0.15 -7.88 -10.17
C GLY A 11 0.71 -9.29 -10.34
N LYS A 12 0.49 -10.19 -9.37
CA LYS A 12 0.90 -11.59 -9.43
C LYS A 12 -0.16 -12.51 -10.05
N ILE A 13 -1.36 -11.98 -10.30
CA ILE A 13 -2.44 -12.73 -10.94
C ILE A 13 -2.17 -12.75 -12.44
N PRO A 14 -1.98 -13.92 -13.06
CA PRO A 14 -1.81 -14.02 -14.51
C PRO A 14 -3.09 -13.52 -15.19
N ARG A 15 -2.97 -12.43 -15.97
CA ARG A 15 -4.07 -11.85 -16.76
C ARG A 15 -3.81 -12.07 -18.24
N GLN A 16 -4.81 -12.59 -18.95
CA GLN A 16 -4.88 -12.52 -20.41
C GLN A 16 -5.33 -11.13 -20.86
N SER A 17 -4.99 -10.77 -22.10
CA SER A 17 -5.19 -9.46 -22.75
C SER A 17 -6.56 -8.80 -22.48
N PRO A 18 -6.63 -7.46 -22.48
CA PRO A 18 -7.68 -6.69 -21.82
C PRO A 18 -8.95 -6.45 -22.65
N ASP A 19 -9.34 -7.38 -23.55
CA ASP A 19 -10.56 -7.19 -24.36
C ASP A 19 -11.85 -7.64 -23.64
N LYS A 20 -11.75 -8.11 -22.38
CA LYS A 20 -12.90 -8.62 -21.62
C LYS A 20 -13.36 -7.62 -20.55
N ILE A 21 -14.60 -7.17 -20.68
CA ILE A 21 -15.32 -6.39 -19.66
C ILE A 21 -15.28 -7.14 -18.32
N LYS A 22 -14.86 -6.44 -17.27
CA LYS A 22 -14.82 -6.96 -15.91
C LYS A 22 -16.22 -7.39 -15.49
N THR A 23 -16.36 -8.64 -15.05
CA THR A 23 -17.60 -9.19 -14.51
C THR A 23 -17.26 -10.01 -13.28
N ASP A 24 -17.86 -9.67 -12.13
CA ASP A 24 -17.47 -10.25 -10.84
C ASP A 24 -17.64 -11.78 -10.82
N LYS A 25 -18.68 -12.31 -11.47
CA LYS A 25 -18.88 -13.76 -11.65
C LYS A 25 -17.75 -14.41 -12.45
N GLY A 26 -17.32 -13.77 -13.53
CA GLY A 26 -16.26 -14.27 -14.39
C GLY A 26 -14.91 -14.24 -13.70
N ASP A 27 -14.63 -13.19 -12.93
CA ASP A 27 -13.38 -13.08 -12.17
C ASP A 27 -13.34 -14.04 -10.97
N ALA A 28 -14.45 -14.26 -10.29
CA ALA A 28 -14.54 -15.28 -9.23
C ALA A 28 -14.20 -16.69 -9.74
N ILE A 29 -14.76 -17.08 -10.90
CA ILE A 29 -14.46 -18.40 -11.51
C ILE A 29 -12.98 -18.49 -11.93
N LYS A 30 -12.39 -17.42 -12.45
CA LYS A 30 -10.95 -17.41 -12.79
C LYS A 30 -10.09 -17.57 -11.55
N LEU A 31 -10.38 -16.83 -10.48
CA LEU A 31 -9.63 -16.91 -9.23
C LEU A 31 -9.74 -18.30 -8.59
N GLU A 32 -10.93 -18.91 -8.62
CA GLU A 32 -11.15 -20.26 -8.11
C GLU A 32 -10.31 -21.30 -8.89
N ARG A 33 -10.26 -21.19 -10.22
CA ARG A 33 -9.41 -22.05 -11.06
C ARG A 33 -7.93 -21.87 -10.76
N LEU A 34 -7.45 -20.63 -10.66
CA LEU A 34 -6.05 -20.32 -10.36
C LEU A 34 -5.67 -20.76 -8.93
N LEU A 35 -6.59 -20.65 -7.98
CA LEU A 35 -6.39 -21.13 -6.62
C LEU A 35 -6.27 -22.66 -6.60
N ARG A 36 -7.11 -23.35 -7.37
CA ARG A 36 -7.10 -24.82 -7.48
C ARG A 36 -5.85 -25.35 -8.16
N SER A 37 -5.34 -24.67 -9.19
CA SER A 37 -4.10 -25.06 -9.88
C SER A 37 -2.84 -24.75 -9.06
N GLY A 38 -2.94 -23.92 -8.03
CA GLY A 38 -1.80 -23.47 -7.24
C GLY A 38 -1.01 -22.34 -7.89
N ASP A 39 -1.53 -21.74 -8.96
CA ASP A 39 -0.88 -20.65 -9.70
C ASP A 39 -1.01 -19.28 -9.00
N LEU A 40 -1.76 -19.19 -7.89
CA LEU A 40 -1.84 -17.98 -7.08
C LEU A 40 -0.77 -17.96 -6.00
N GLU A 41 0.21 -17.09 -6.16
CA GLU A 41 1.23 -16.84 -5.16
C GLU A 41 0.70 -15.88 -4.06
N SER A 42 0.60 -16.38 -2.82
CA SER A 42 0.26 -15.54 -1.68
C SER A 42 1.36 -14.53 -1.37
N ILE A 43 0.97 -13.33 -0.97
CA ILE A 43 1.93 -12.35 -0.45
C ILE A 43 2.14 -12.53 1.04
N HIS A 44 3.36 -12.21 1.49
CA HIS A 44 3.65 -12.09 2.92
C HIS A 44 2.87 -10.92 3.50
N VAL A 45 2.14 -11.20 4.58
CA VAL A 45 1.40 -10.20 5.35
C VAL A 45 2.17 -10.00 6.65
N PRO A 46 2.68 -8.79 6.92
CA PRO A 46 3.42 -8.53 8.14
C PRO A 46 2.61 -8.91 9.38
N ALA A 47 3.25 -9.61 10.31
CA ALA A 47 2.68 -9.85 11.63
C ALA A 47 2.61 -8.54 12.42
N GLU A 48 1.83 -8.54 13.51
CA GLU A 48 1.66 -7.37 14.36
C GLU A 48 3.00 -6.80 14.86
N GLU A 49 3.92 -7.68 15.28
CA GLU A 49 5.27 -7.29 15.73
C GLU A 49 6.08 -6.60 14.64
N GLU A 50 6.01 -7.11 13.39
CA GLU A 50 6.69 -6.50 12.26
C GLU A 50 6.10 -5.12 11.94
N GLU A 51 4.77 -4.99 12.01
CA GLU A 51 4.09 -3.73 11.72
C GLU A 51 4.41 -2.66 12.76
N VAL A 52 4.54 -3.02 14.04
CA VAL A 52 4.98 -2.10 15.12
C VAL A 52 6.35 -1.50 14.80
N VAL A 53 7.32 -2.32 14.36
CA VAL A 53 8.65 -1.84 13.99
C VAL A 53 8.57 -0.90 12.78
N ARG A 54 7.74 -1.24 11.79
CA ARG A 54 7.52 -0.41 10.60
C ARG A 54 6.88 0.93 10.95
N ASP A 55 5.89 0.94 11.84
CA ASP A 55 5.24 2.16 12.32
C ASP A 55 6.20 3.07 13.08
N TYR A 56 7.07 2.49 13.91
CA TYR A 56 8.14 3.25 14.54
C TYR A 56 9.07 3.90 13.51
N LEU A 57 9.49 3.17 12.47
CA LEU A 57 10.34 3.73 11.41
C LEU A 57 9.63 4.82 10.59
N ARG A 58 8.34 4.62 10.26
CA ARG A 58 7.51 5.61 9.57
C ARG A 58 7.36 6.88 10.40
N SER A 59 7.02 6.77 11.67
CA SER A 59 6.87 7.93 12.57
C SER A 59 8.18 8.72 12.67
N ARG A 60 9.32 8.04 12.80
CA ARG A 60 10.64 8.70 12.79
C ARG A 60 10.91 9.43 11.48
N ALA A 61 10.57 8.85 10.33
CA ALA A 61 10.75 9.48 9.03
C ALA A 61 9.88 10.75 8.89
N ILE A 62 8.62 10.70 9.33
CA ILE A 62 7.71 11.85 9.35
C ILE A 62 8.29 12.98 10.22
N LEU A 63 8.71 12.67 11.44
CA LEU A 63 9.29 13.67 12.34
C LEU A 63 10.53 14.35 11.74
N ARG A 64 11.38 13.60 11.05
CA ARG A 64 12.55 14.18 10.36
C ARG A 64 12.15 15.12 9.23
N LEU A 65 11.14 14.77 8.44
CA LEU A 65 10.61 15.63 7.38
C LEU A 65 10.03 16.92 7.98
N ASP A 66 9.29 16.82 9.08
CA ASP A 66 8.69 17.97 9.74
C ASP A 66 9.73 18.89 10.40
N LEU A 67 10.79 18.34 11.00
CA LEU A 67 11.93 19.13 11.46
C LEU A 67 12.58 19.89 10.29
N GLY A 68 12.75 19.25 9.14
CA GLY A 68 13.26 19.89 7.92
C GLY A 68 12.37 21.05 7.47
N ARG A 69 11.06 20.81 7.36
CA ARG A 69 10.06 21.83 7.01
C ARG A 69 10.05 22.99 8.00
N ASN A 70 10.11 22.72 9.30
CA ASN A 70 10.11 23.75 10.33
C ASN A 70 11.37 24.63 10.27
N ARG A 71 12.55 24.02 10.04
CA ARG A 71 13.80 24.78 9.83
C ARG A 71 13.75 25.65 8.58
N GLN A 72 13.14 25.17 7.50
CA GLN A 72 12.94 25.97 6.29
C GLN A 72 11.97 27.13 6.55
N ARG A 73 10.83 26.87 7.20
CA ARG A 73 9.85 27.90 7.59
C ARG A 73 10.45 28.98 8.49
N SER A 74 11.28 28.60 9.45
CA SER A 74 11.96 29.57 10.33
C SER A 74 13.03 30.39 9.62
N ARG A 75 13.63 29.85 8.56
CA ARG A 75 14.68 30.51 7.76
C ARG A 75 14.12 31.33 6.59
N ALA A 76 12.90 31.05 6.14
CA ALA A 76 12.25 31.87 5.14
C ALA A 76 12.22 33.31 5.67
N PRO A 77 12.72 34.30 4.89
CA PRO A 77 12.62 35.69 5.29
C PRO A 77 11.15 35.96 5.56
N ARG A 78 10.86 36.42 6.78
CA ARG A 78 9.53 36.88 7.18
C ARG A 78 9.25 38.02 6.21
N PHE A 79 8.50 37.77 5.12
CA PHE A 79 8.08 38.80 4.20
C PHE A 79 7.38 39.85 5.07
N MET A 80 8.10 40.93 5.38
CA MET A 80 7.55 42.12 5.97
C MET A 80 6.49 42.56 4.97
N LYS A 81 5.22 42.27 5.29
CA LYS A 81 4.11 43.00 4.72
C LYS A 81 4.29 44.43 5.23
N ASN A 82 5.03 45.24 4.47
CA ASN A 82 5.16 46.66 4.75
C ASN A 82 3.76 47.24 4.67
N SER A 83 3.24 47.60 5.84
CA SER A 83 2.08 48.44 6.03
C SER A 83 2.57 49.88 6.04
N LYS A 84 1.86 50.71 5.24
CA LYS A 84 2.04 52.15 4.96
C LYS A 84 2.87 52.47 3.73
#